data_AF-A0A4U5N473-F1
#
_entry.id   AF-A0A4U5N473-F1
#
_cell.length_a   1.000
_cell.length_b   1.000
_cell.length_c   1.000
_cell.angle_alpha   90.00
_cell.angle_beta   90.00
_cell.angle_gamma   90.00
#
_symmetry.space_group_name_H-M   'P 1'
#
loop_
_entity.id
_entity.type
_entity.pdbx_description
1 polymer ?
#
loop_
_entity_poly.entity_id
_entity_poly.type
_entity_poly.pdbx_seq_one_letter_code
_entity_poly.pdbx_strand_id
1 'polypeptide(L)'
;MCADMKSLFLLVCFLGLTSSKELRPPFTLGPIGPFTGGPITRVPGPFTIGTARPTFRIFTGSFQTIGPIRLCPLNEVWDQCGGLCEPNCDNPFPKCLPMCALQGRCVCQAGFYRSVTGKCIRGVDCFVENHPCANIRCTAPGATCVTLELACNNPNPKFAPCPKVPRCILPGCLIASEGKK
;
A
#
# COMPACT_ATOMS: atom_id res chain seq x y z
N MET A 1 2.84 35.93 10.45
CA MET A 1 1.46 35.56 10.83
C MET A 1 1.14 34.20 10.19
N CYS A 2 1.65 33.09 10.74
CA CYS A 2 1.14 31.76 10.39
C CYS A 2 -0.09 31.55 11.28
N ALA A 3 -1.27 31.96 10.78
CA ALA A 3 -2.49 32.01 11.58
C ALA A 3 -3.12 30.62 11.70
N ASP A 4 -3.34 30.22 12.94
CA ASP A 4 -4.25 29.16 13.37
C ASP A 4 -5.65 29.45 12.80
N MET A 5 -6.09 28.65 11.84
CA MET A 5 -7.34 28.85 11.08
C MET A 5 -8.54 28.27 11.84
N LYS A 6 -8.72 28.68 13.12
CA LYS A 6 -9.92 28.33 13.91
C LYS A 6 -10.87 29.50 14.18
N SER A 7 -10.54 30.71 13.77
CA SER A 7 -11.36 31.89 14.12
C SER A 7 -12.11 32.55 12.94
N LEU A 8 -11.81 32.17 11.69
CA LEU A 8 -12.40 32.82 10.49
C LEU A 8 -13.52 32.00 9.81
N PHE A 9 -14.19 31.10 10.53
CA PHE A 9 -15.40 30.43 10.03
C PHE A 9 -16.70 31.03 10.59
N LEU A 10 -16.61 31.86 11.65
CA LEU A 10 -17.79 32.45 12.29
C LEU A 10 -18.30 33.74 11.62
N LEU A 11 -17.47 34.41 10.80
CA LEU A 11 -17.85 35.70 10.19
C LEU A 11 -18.59 35.56 8.85
N VAL A 12 -18.59 34.37 8.23
CA VAL A 12 -19.23 34.14 6.93
C VAL A 12 -20.73 33.80 7.05
N CYS A 13 -21.24 33.56 8.27
CA CYS A 13 -22.66 33.32 8.51
C CYS A 13 -23.53 34.60 8.53
N PHE A 14 -22.95 35.80 8.69
CA PHE A 14 -23.74 37.03 8.85
C PHE A 14 -24.03 37.80 7.55
N LEU A 15 -23.35 37.48 6.45
CA LEU A 15 -23.63 38.07 5.14
C LEU A 15 -24.25 37.01 4.23
N GLY A 16 -25.57 36.86 4.35
CA GLY A 16 -26.40 35.91 3.61
C GLY A 16 -26.28 36.05 2.10
N LEU A 17 -25.31 35.37 1.51
CA LEU A 17 -25.21 35.09 0.08
C LEU A 17 -25.62 33.63 -0.14
N THR A 18 -26.92 33.41 -0.26
CA THR A 18 -27.49 32.18 -0.78
C THR A 18 -27.18 32.10 -2.27
N SER A 19 -26.25 31.23 -2.67
CA SER A 19 -26.15 30.81 -4.07
C SER A 19 -25.98 29.30 -4.14
N SER A 20 -27.08 28.62 -3.85
CA SER A 20 -27.26 27.22 -4.22
C SER A 20 -27.45 27.15 -5.74
N LYS A 21 -26.36 26.95 -6.49
CA LYS A 21 -26.44 26.40 -7.84
C LYS A 21 -25.71 25.07 -7.86
N GLU A 22 -26.50 24.04 -7.58
CA GLU A 22 -26.27 22.64 -7.92
C GLU A 22 -25.75 22.52 -9.36
N LEU A 23 -24.49 22.11 -9.54
CA LEU A 23 -24.01 21.61 -10.82
C LEU A 23 -23.81 20.09 -10.68
N ARG A 24 -24.93 19.36 -10.88
CA ARG A 24 -24.92 17.92 -11.12
C ARG A 24 -24.19 17.63 -12.44
N PRO A 25 -23.25 16.68 -12.48
CA PRO A 25 -22.84 16.08 -13.75
C PRO A 25 -23.93 15.11 -14.26
N PRO A 26 -24.20 15.04 -15.57
CA PRO A 26 -25.03 14.00 -16.14
C PRO A 26 -24.20 12.71 -16.26
N PHE A 27 -24.35 11.79 -15.31
CA PHE A 27 -23.97 10.40 -15.55
C PHE A 27 -25.18 9.68 -16.13
N THR A 28 -25.23 9.61 -17.46
CA THR A 28 -26.12 8.71 -18.18
C THR A 28 -25.72 7.27 -17.85
N LEU A 29 -26.61 6.57 -17.16
CA LEU A 29 -26.55 5.12 -16.98
C LEU A 29 -26.86 4.46 -18.33
N GLY A 30 -25.83 3.93 -18.98
CA GLY A 30 -25.99 3.03 -20.14
C GLY A 30 -26.53 1.66 -19.68
N PRO A 31 -27.37 0.99 -20.48
CA PRO A 31 -27.91 -0.32 -20.13
C PRO A 31 -26.83 -1.41 -20.19
N ILE A 32 -26.81 -2.21 -19.13
CA ILE A 32 -26.19 -3.53 -19.05
C ILE A 32 -26.66 -4.42 -20.20
N GLY A 33 -25.77 -4.71 -21.15
CA GLY A 33 -26.01 -5.70 -22.19
C GLY A 33 -26.05 -7.12 -21.62
N PRO A 34 -26.85 -8.04 -22.19
CA PRO A 34 -26.88 -9.43 -21.77
C PRO A 34 -25.59 -10.14 -22.18
N PHE A 35 -24.89 -10.75 -21.22
CA PHE A 35 -23.87 -11.75 -21.49
C PHE A 35 -24.55 -12.95 -22.15
N THR A 36 -24.42 -13.05 -23.46
CA THR A 36 -24.76 -14.26 -24.21
C THR A 36 -23.70 -15.32 -23.89
N GLY A 37 -24.04 -16.21 -22.94
CA GLY A 37 -23.30 -17.43 -22.72
C GLY A 37 -23.33 -18.28 -23.99
N GLY A 38 -22.15 -18.55 -24.56
CA GLY A 38 -22.00 -19.50 -25.66
C GLY A 38 -22.39 -20.92 -25.23
N PRO A 39 -22.84 -21.77 -26.16
CA PRO A 39 -23.23 -23.14 -25.86
C PRO A 39 -22.02 -23.99 -25.49
N ILE A 40 -22.09 -24.60 -24.31
CA ILE A 40 -21.19 -25.67 -23.88
C ILE A 40 -21.49 -26.89 -24.74
N THR A 41 -20.67 -27.15 -25.76
CA THR A 41 -20.74 -28.38 -26.56
C THR A 41 -20.43 -29.57 -25.66
N ARG A 42 -21.47 -30.23 -25.15
CA ARG A 42 -21.37 -31.55 -24.52
C ARG A 42 -21.01 -32.56 -25.60
N VAL A 43 -19.81 -33.10 -25.53
CA VAL A 43 -19.38 -34.24 -26.37
C VAL A 43 -19.99 -35.51 -25.76
N PRO A 44 -20.89 -36.22 -26.46
CA PRO A 44 -21.41 -37.49 -25.96
C PRO A 44 -20.39 -38.59 -26.29
N GLY A 45 -19.48 -38.83 -25.36
CA GLY A 45 -18.70 -40.08 -25.31
C GLY A 45 -19.46 -41.15 -24.54
N PRO A 46 -19.38 -42.44 -24.93
CA PRO A 46 -20.04 -43.51 -24.20
C PRO A 46 -19.28 -43.78 -22.90
N PHE A 47 -19.64 -43.09 -21.83
CA PHE A 47 -19.27 -43.50 -20.48
C PHE A 47 -20.12 -44.72 -20.12
N THR A 48 -19.61 -45.90 -20.46
CA THR A 48 -20.12 -47.16 -19.93
C THR A 48 -20.01 -47.12 -18.41
N ILE A 49 -21.15 -47.09 -17.72
CA ILE A 49 -21.22 -47.23 -16.26
C ILE A 49 -20.88 -48.68 -15.94
N GLY A 50 -19.58 -48.99 -15.88
CA GLY A 50 -19.08 -50.25 -15.39
C GLY A 50 -19.29 -50.31 -13.87
N THR A 51 -20.03 -51.30 -13.40
CA THR A 51 -20.25 -51.60 -11.98
C THR A 51 -18.99 -52.19 -11.33
N ALA A 52 -17.85 -51.52 -11.48
CA ALA A 52 -16.61 -51.91 -10.82
C ALA A 52 -16.73 -51.60 -9.33
N ARG A 53 -16.99 -52.65 -8.55
CA ARG A 53 -16.97 -52.66 -7.09
C ARG A 53 -15.60 -52.11 -6.65
N PRO A 54 -15.50 -50.90 -6.07
CA PRO A 54 -14.20 -50.39 -5.68
C PRO A 54 -13.79 -51.17 -4.43
N THR A 55 -12.93 -52.16 -4.59
CA THR A 55 -12.12 -52.67 -3.48
C THR A 55 -11.16 -51.54 -3.11
N PHE A 56 -11.68 -50.59 -2.34
CA PHE A 56 -10.91 -49.51 -1.71
C PHE A 56 -9.88 -50.18 -0.81
N ARG A 57 -8.70 -50.48 -1.36
CA ARG A 57 -7.52 -50.73 -0.53
C ARG A 57 -7.24 -49.40 0.14
N ILE A 58 -7.70 -49.25 1.38
CA ILE A 58 -7.27 -48.18 2.26
C ILE A 58 -5.77 -48.35 2.38
N PHE A 59 -5.01 -47.55 1.63
CA PHE A 59 -3.58 -47.43 1.85
C PHE A 59 -3.43 -46.86 3.25
N THR A 60 -3.10 -47.73 4.22
CA THR A 60 -2.69 -47.37 5.58
C THR A 60 -1.30 -46.70 5.58
N GLY A 61 -0.94 -46.04 4.49
CA GLY A 61 0.29 -45.29 4.36
C GLY A 61 0.16 -44.03 5.22
N SER A 62 1.11 -43.86 6.13
CA SER A 62 1.28 -42.65 6.92
C SER A 62 1.29 -41.45 5.98
N PHE A 63 0.24 -40.62 6.05
CA PHE A 63 0.22 -39.31 5.43
C PHE A 63 1.35 -38.50 6.08
N GLN A 64 2.50 -38.43 5.41
CA GLN A 64 3.53 -37.50 5.80
C GLN A 64 2.95 -36.11 5.58
N THR A 65 2.66 -35.42 6.68
CA THR A 65 2.27 -34.02 6.68
C THR A 65 3.45 -33.23 6.11
N ILE A 66 3.36 -32.85 4.84
CA ILE A 66 4.20 -31.77 4.29
C ILE A 66 4.01 -30.60 5.25
N GLY A 67 5.11 -30.11 5.84
CA GLY A 67 5.07 -29.06 6.87
C GLY A 67 4.28 -27.82 6.42
N PRO A 68 3.89 -26.92 7.34
CA PRO A 68 3.07 -25.78 7.00
C PRO A 68 3.77 -24.92 5.93
N ILE A 69 3.16 -24.85 4.75
CA ILE A 69 3.56 -23.92 3.69
C ILE A 69 3.47 -22.49 4.23
N ARG A 70 4.63 -21.87 4.46
CA ARG A 70 4.74 -20.46 4.90
C ARG A 70 4.45 -19.57 3.69
N LEU A 71 3.18 -19.21 3.48
CA LEU A 71 2.80 -18.26 2.44
C LEU A 71 3.16 -16.84 2.87
N CYS A 72 3.99 -16.17 2.06
CA CYS A 72 4.27 -14.75 2.21
C CYS A 72 3.37 -13.90 1.29
N PRO A 73 3.16 -12.62 1.65
CA PRO A 73 2.52 -11.65 0.77
C PRO A 73 3.24 -11.47 -0.57
N LEU A 74 2.60 -10.77 -1.49
CA LEU A 74 3.19 -10.41 -2.78
C LEU A 74 4.52 -9.64 -2.58
N ASN A 75 5.53 -9.99 -3.37
CA ASN A 75 6.89 -9.42 -3.34
C ASN A 75 7.67 -9.68 -2.04
N GLU A 76 7.26 -10.68 -1.26
CA GLU A 76 7.94 -11.12 -0.06
C GLU A 76 8.34 -12.59 -0.15
N VAL A 77 9.45 -12.93 0.51
CA VAL A 77 9.97 -14.29 0.64
C VAL A 77 10.15 -14.65 2.10
N TRP A 78 9.94 -15.91 2.46
CA TRP A 78 10.18 -16.37 3.82
C TRP A 78 11.67 -16.46 4.08
N ASP A 79 12.17 -15.64 5.01
CA ASP A 79 13.54 -15.70 5.51
C ASP A 79 13.53 -16.27 6.93
N GLN A 80 14.28 -17.35 7.14
CA GLN A 80 14.42 -18.01 8.44
C GLN A 80 15.14 -17.12 9.47
N CYS A 81 16.00 -16.20 9.02
CA CYS A 81 16.71 -15.24 9.85
C CYS A 81 15.97 -13.90 9.99
N GLY A 82 14.81 -13.78 9.33
CA GLY A 82 13.86 -12.69 9.49
C GLY A 82 14.31 -11.32 9.01
N GLY A 83 15.31 -11.25 8.13
CA GLY A 83 15.76 -10.03 7.47
C GLY A 83 16.20 -8.95 8.43
N LEU A 84 17.26 -9.19 9.21
CA LEU A 84 17.75 -8.26 10.23
C LEU A 84 17.93 -6.83 9.72
N CYS A 85 18.38 -6.67 8.49
CA CYS A 85 18.58 -5.38 7.85
C CYS A 85 17.86 -5.38 6.51
N GLU A 86 16.55 -5.54 6.58
CA GLU A 86 15.72 -5.49 5.40
C GLU A 86 15.73 -4.09 4.77
N PRO A 87 15.92 -3.96 3.44
CA PRO A 87 15.95 -2.66 2.78
C PRO A 87 14.57 -1.99 2.79
N ASN A 88 14.56 -0.67 2.94
CA ASN A 88 13.35 0.14 2.93
C ASN A 88 13.53 1.38 2.05
N CYS A 89 12.45 2.13 1.84
CA CYS A 89 12.52 3.29 0.94
C CYS A 89 13.43 4.42 1.43
N ASP A 90 13.71 4.52 2.73
CA ASP A 90 14.63 5.52 3.29
C ASP A 90 16.10 5.08 3.22
N ASN A 91 16.33 3.78 3.37
CA ASN A 91 17.64 3.16 3.38
C ASN A 91 17.64 1.91 2.48
N PRO A 92 17.83 2.10 1.16
CA PRO A 92 17.79 1.01 0.20
C PRO A 92 18.99 0.06 0.31
N PHE A 93 20.09 0.50 0.94
CA PHE A 93 21.33 -0.27 1.10
C PHE A 93 21.78 -0.32 2.56
N PRO A 94 21.02 -1.00 3.44
CA PRO A 94 21.38 -1.09 4.85
C PRO A 94 22.66 -1.91 5.03
N LYS A 95 23.57 -1.41 5.87
CA LYS A 95 24.74 -2.20 6.29
C LYS A 95 24.27 -3.27 7.26
N CYS A 96 24.45 -4.54 6.89
CA CYS A 96 24.05 -5.66 7.73
C CYS A 96 25.23 -6.47 8.22
N LEU A 97 25.18 -6.83 9.51
CA LEU A 97 26.07 -7.85 10.04
C LEU A 97 25.57 -9.22 9.57
N PRO A 98 26.48 -10.17 9.29
CA PRO A 98 26.12 -11.53 8.90
C PRO A 98 25.66 -12.34 10.13
N MET A 99 24.60 -11.88 10.80
CA MET A 99 24.04 -12.51 12.00
C MET A 99 22.53 -12.69 11.89
N CYS A 100 22.04 -13.85 12.34
CA CYS A 100 20.62 -14.17 12.41
C CYS A 100 20.12 -13.93 13.84
N ALA A 101 19.57 -12.74 14.08
CA ALA A 101 19.09 -12.33 15.40
C ALA A 101 17.55 -12.19 15.48
N LEU A 102 16.85 -12.34 14.36
CA LEU A 102 15.38 -12.26 14.31
C LEU A 102 14.75 -13.64 14.08
N GLN A 103 13.51 -13.79 14.53
CA GLN A 103 12.67 -14.92 14.18
C GLN A 103 12.33 -14.90 12.68
N GLY A 104 12.17 -16.09 12.09
CA GLY A 104 11.80 -16.22 10.70
C GLY A 104 10.49 -15.51 10.36
N ARG A 105 10.51 -14.72 9.28
CA ARG A 105 9.37 -13.93 8.80
C ARG A 105 9.46 -13.68 7.30
N CYS A 106 8.40 -13.11 6.75
CA CYS A 106 8.43 -12.60 5.39
C CYS A 106 9.22 -11.29 5.30
N VAL A 107 10.14 -11.26 4.33
CA VAL A 107 11.02 -10.12 4.03
C VAL A 107 10.86 -9.75 2.56
N CYS A 108 11.06 -8.48 2.20
CA CYS A 108 11.02 -8.06 0.81
C CYS A 108 12.01 -8.87 -0.02
N GLN A 109 11.54 -9.33 -1.17
CA GLN A 109 12.39 -9.98 -2.16
C GLN A 109 13.45 -8.99 -2.67
N ALA A 110 14.60 -9.51 -3.13
CA ALA A 110 15.64 -8.69 -3.75
C ALA A 110 15.07 -7.78 -4.86
N GLY A 111 15.41 -6.49 -4.81
CA GLY A 111 14.90 -5.46 -5.73
C GLY A 111 13.60 -4.78 -5.27
N PHE A 112 13.03 -5.21 -4.15
CA PHE A 112 11.88 -4.56 -3.50
C PHE A 112 12.29 -3.97 -2.15
N TYR A 113 11.55 -2.93 -1.76
CA TYR A 113 11.84 -2.12 -0.58
C TYR A 113 10.57 -1.99 0.27
N ARG A 114 10.75 -2.04 1.58
CA ARG A 114 9.66 -1.83 2.55
C ARG A 114 9.17 -0.38 2.49
N SER A 115 7.91 -0.20 2.10
CA SER A 115 7.17 1.07 2.08
C SER A 115 6.70 1.47 3.48
N VAL A 116 6.31 2.74 3.64
CA VAL A 116 5.58 3.27 4.82
C VAL A 116 4.32 2.47 5.16
N THR A 117 3.73 1.80 4.16
CA THR A 117 2.54 0.94 4.32
C THR A 117 2.87 -0.45 4.86
N GLY A 118 4.16 -0.80 4.98
CA GLY A 118 4.63 -2.14 5.33
C GLY A 118 4.69 -3.13 4.16
N LYS A 119 4.25 -2.73 2.96
CA LYS A 119 4.32 -3.56 1.74
C LYS A 119 5.69 -3.43 1.06
N CYS A 120 6.03 -4.42 0.24
CA CYS A 120 7.24 -4.41 -0.58
C CYS A 120 6.93 -3.85 -1.98
N ILE A 121 7.50 -2.68 -2.26
CA ILE A 121 7.30 -1.92 -3.51
C ILE A 121 8.60 -1.80 -4.30
N ARG A 122 8.52 -1.41 -5.58
CA ARG A 122 9.72 -1.24 -6.42
C ARG A 122 10.42 0.08 -6.07
N GLY A 123 11.71 0.17 -6.41
CA GLY A 123 12.49 1.40 -6.14
C GLY A 123 11.90 2.67 -6.77
N VAL A 124 11.24 2.57 -7.94
CA VAL A 124 10.55 3.70 -8.57
C VAL A 124 9.38 4.23 -7.72
N ASP A 125 8.69 3.35 -7.00
CA ASP A 125 7.56 3.72 -6.15
C ASP A 125 8.08 4.41 -4.87
N CYS A 126 9.26 4.00 -4.37
CA CYS A 126 9.94 4.71 -3.27
C CYS A 126 10.31 6.17 -3.63
N PHE A 127 10.64 6.46 -4.90
CA PHE A 127 10.91 7.84 -5.31
C PHE A 127 9.70 8.74 -5.08
N VAL A 128 8.49 8.24 -5.39
CA VAL A 128 7.23 8.96 -5.17
C VAL A 128 6.94 9.14 -3.69
N GLU A 129 7.15 8.10 -2.86
CA GLU A 129 6.96 8.20 -1.40
C GLU A 129 7.93 9.21 -0.75
N ASN A 130 9.18 9.25 -1.21
CA ASN A 130 10.19 10.16 -0.67
C ASN A 130 10.10 11.60 -1.18
N HIS A 131 9.47 11.82 -2.33
CA HIS A 131 9.35 13.14 -2.96
C HIS A 131 7.89 13.51 -3.21
N PRO A 132 7.07 13.65 -2.16
CA PRO A 132 5.66 13.99 -2.32
C PRO A 132 5.46 15.37 -2.99
N CYS A 133 6.44 16.27 -2.89
CA CYS A 133 6.41 17.59 -3.54
C CYS A 133 6.68 17.56 -5.05
N ALA A 134 7.08 16.43 -5.65
CA ALA A 134 7.51 16.37 -7.05
C ALA A 134 6.46 16.92 -8.05
N ASN A 135 5.16 16.75 -7.74
CA ASN A 135 4.07 17.18 -8.60
C ASN A 135 3.12 18.19 -7.95
N ILE A 136 3.53 18.81 -6.84
CA ILE A 136 2.65 19.70 -6.08
C ILE A 136 3.04 21.16 -6.32
N ARG A 137 2.05 21.93 -6.77
CA ARG A 137 2.16 23.37 -6.93
C ARG A 137 1.31 24.06 -5.87
N CYS A 138 1.95 24.91 -5.09
CA CYS A 138 1.27 25.70 -4.08
C CYS A 138 0.50 26.85 -4.74
N THR A 139 -0.76 27.03 -4.34
CA THR A 139 -1.64 28.08 -4.90
C THR A 139 -1.27 29.47 -4.39
N ALA A 140 -0.70 29.58 -3.19
CA ALA A 140 -0.33 30.85 -2.61
C ALA A 140 0.94 31.43 -3.28
N PRO A 141 0.97 32.74 -3.58
CA PRO A 141 2.11 33.37 -4.23
C PRO A 141 3.36 33.29 -3.34
N GLY A 142 4.45 32.76 -3.90
CA GLY A 142 5.71 32.58 -3.17
C GLY A 142 5.71 31.44 -2.15
N ALA A 143 4.65 30.65 -2.03
CA ALA A 143 4.65 29.47 -1.17
C ALA A 143 5.51 28.36 -1.77
N THR A 144 6.29 27.70 -0.91
CA THR A 144 7.19 26.60 -1.29
C THR A 144 6.64 25.28 -0.75
N CYS A 145 6.67 24.23 -1.57
CA CYS A 145 6.35 22.88 -1.11
C CYS A 145 7.56 22.30 -0.38
N VAL A 146 7.35 21.84 0.86
CA VAL A 146 8.35 21.10 1.63
C VAL A 146 7.83 19.71 1.95
N THR A 147 8.73 18.74 1.98
CA THR A 147 8.43 17.39 2.46
C THR A 147 8.54 17.40 3.98
N LEU A 148 7.45 17.06 4.66
CA LEU A 148 7.39 16.93 6.11
C LEU A 148 7.30 15.46 6.49
N GLU A 149 8.21 15.01 7.34
CA GLU A 149 8.15 13.68 7.94
C GLU A 149 7.20 13.70 9.14
N LEU A 150 6.15 12.87 9.08
CA LEU A 150 5.20 12.69 10.18
C LEU A 150 5.75 11.70 11.19
N ALA A 151 5.17 11.71 12.39
CA ALA A 151 5.38 10.64 13.34
C ALA A 151 4.96 9.29 12.72
N CYS A 152 5.78 8.26 12.95
CA CYS A 152 5.45 6.89 12.60
C CYS A 152 4.15 6.42 13.30
N ASN A 153 3.45 5.47 12.67
CA ASN A 153 2.28 4.83 13.26
C ASN A 153 2.68 4.05 14.53
N ASN A 154 1.74 3.85 15.45
CA ASN A 154 1.94 3.01 16.62
C ASN A 154 0.84 1.93 16.70
N PRO A 155 1.15 0.63 16.48
CA PRO A 155 2.47 0.09 16.15
C PRO A 155 2.89 0.40 14.70
N ASN A 156 4.19 0.68 14.49
CA ASN A 156 4.75 0.85 13.15
C ASN A 156 5.11 -0.51 12.55
N PRO A 157 4.83 -0.79 11.27
CA PRO A 157 5.32 -2.01 10.64
C PRO A 157 6.85 -2.10 10.72
N LYS A 158 7.37 -3.30 10.98
CA LYS A 158 8.79 -3.48 11.25
C LYS A 158 9.64 -3.18 10.00
N PHE A 159 10.63 -2.29 10.16
CA PHE A 159 11.47 -1.72 9.09
C PHE A 159 10.75 -0.78 8.12
N ALA A 160 9.46 -0.48 8.32
CA ALA A 160 8.79 0.53 7.53
C ALA A 160 9.26 1.94 7.93
N PRO A 161 9.56 2.82 6.96
CA PRO A 161 9.87 4.21 7.20
C PRO A 161 8.63 4.99 7.68
N CYS A 162 8.85 6.17 8.29
CA CYS A 162 7.75 7.03 8.69
C CYS A 162 7.11 7.72 7.46
N PRO A 163 5.80 8.02 7.49
CA PRO A 163 5.13 8.66 6.37
C PRO A 163 5.62 10.08 6.13
N LYS A 164 5.88 10.41 4.87
CA LYS A 164 6.26 11.76 4.41
C LYS A 164 5.11 12.40 3.65
N VAL A 165 4.81 13.66 3.95
CA VAL A 165 3.71 14.41 3.33
C VAL A 165 4.17 15.76 2.81
N PRO A 166 3.54 16.26 1.74
CA PRO A 166 3.83 17.57 1.21
C PRO A 166 3.08 18.66 1.98
N ARG A 167 3.76 19.76 2.30
CA ARG A 167 3.14 20.94 2.90
C ARG A 167 3.60 22.20 2.17
N CYS A 168 2.65 23.08 1.85
CA CYS A 168 2.93 24.39 1.29
C CYS A 168 3.17 25.39 2.42
N ILE A 169 4.37 25.94 2.50
CA ILE A 169 4.77 26.90 3.54
C ILE A 169 5.05 28.25 2.88
N LEU A 170 4.52 29.31 3.47
CA LEU A 170 4.80 30.70 3.06
C LEU A 170 6.25 31.07 3.42
N PRO A 171 6.91 31.96 2.67
CA PRO A 171 8.33 32.28 2.86
C PRO A 171 8.67 32.73 4.29
N GLY A 172 7.74 33.39 4.99
CA GLY A 172 7.91 33.79 6.39
C GLY A 172 7.87 32.65 7.44
N CYS A 173 7.63 31.40 7.04
CA CYS A 173 7.52 30.25 7.95
C CYS A 173 8.54 29.12 7.62
N LEU A 174 9.48 29.33 6.69
CA LEU A 174 10.51 28.34 6.31
C LEU A 174 11.57 28.10 7.40
N ILE A 175 11.84 29.13 8.23
CA ILE A 175 12.88 29.13 9.28
C ILE A 175 12.59 28.16 10.44
N ALA A 176 11.38 27.59 10.52
CA ALA A 176 10.96 26.71 11.62
C ALA A 176 11.20 25.21 11.36
N SER A 177 11.66 24.82 10.17
CA SER A 177 11.68 23.40 9.74
C SER A 177 13.06 22.73 9.66
N GLU A 178 14.16 23.49 9.70
CA GLU A 178 15.53 22.95 9.56
C GLU A 178 16.18 22.43 10.86
N GLY A 179 15.38 22.17 11.90
CA GLY A 179 15.87 21.79 13.22
C GLY A 179 15.52 20.36 13.62
N LYS A 180 16.23 19.36 13.06
CA LYS A 180 16.50 18.04 13.70
C LYS A 180 17.50 17.26 12.85
N LYS A 181 18.78 17.42 13.16
CA LYS A 181 19.81 16.40 12.91
C LYS A 181 20.19 15.79 14.25
#